data_AF-A0A2V9QBG0-F1
#
_entry.id   AF-A0A2V9QBG0-F1
#
_cell.length_a   1.000
_cell.length_b   1.000
_cell.length_c   1.000
_cell.angle_alpha   90.00
_cell.angle_beta   90.00
_cell.angle_gamma   90.00
#
_symmetry.space_group_name_H-M   'P 1'
#
loop_
_entity.id
_entity.type
_entity.pdbx_description
1 polymer ?
#
loop_
_entity_poly.entity_id
_entity_poly.type
_entity_poly.pdbx_seq_one_letter_code
_entity_poly.pdbx_strand_id
1 'polypeptide(L)'
;MIHDPAYSTVQIHGEYHRGSVCLITSVFEQGGINVLVGTKSLLGEGWDAPCINTLVLASFVGSFVLSNQMRGRAIRVDSAKPQKTANVWHLVCVEPGVFGPGDDYDLLVRRCSAFVGVSATANVIENGTERLGLGHPPFTREQLAQKNVETCQRALDRDELRRRWQDALNAGMIKQMADGLRAPDEVLPRGFVLANTIAALFMQALYVALVLLYSFGRALGRVHPQDFWTAAGFVFGLAALVSLPWALLAVWRLVRHGTPERSIKQIGRAVLESLEYEGSIDRNAGQFRVYADHNQDGTVYCWIGGGTGQEQTVFLRALREVLSPIDNPR
;
A
#
# COMPACT_ATOMS: atom_id res chain seq x y z
N MET A 1 13.32 27.27 -36.25
CA MET A 1 11.93 26.84 -36.02
C MET A 1 11.02 27.96 -36.50
N ILE A 2 9.99 27.66 -37.29
CA ILE A 2 9.00 28.66 -37.71
C ILE A 2 8.04 28.84 -36.54
N HIS A 3 8.02 30.01 -35.93
CA HIS A 3 7.12 30.32 -34.82
C HIS A 3 5.76 30.78 -35.34
N ASP A 4 4.71 30.55 -34.55
CA ASP A 4 3.34 31.03 -34.80
C ASP A 4 3.30 32.58 -34.88
N PRO A 5 2.46 33.21 -35.72
CA PRO A 5 2.24 34.66 -35.72
C PRO A 5 1.93 35.28 -34.34
N ALA A 6 1.33 34.52 -33.41
CA ALA A 6 1.05 34.94 -32.03
C ALA A 6 2.24 34.76 -31.07
N TYR A 7 3.36 34.21 -31.55
CA TYR A 7 4.56 34.04 -30.77
C TYR A 7 5.26 35.39 -30.55
N SER A 8 5.39 35.77 -29.29
CA SER A 8 6.20 36.91 -28.87
C SER A 8 7.35 36.43 -27.99
N THR A 9 8.55 36.97 -28.21
CA THR A 9 9.72 36.70 -27.36
C THR A 9 10.12 37.99 -26.66
N VAL A 10 10.17 37.94 -25.33
CA VAL A 10 10.67 39.05 -24.51
C VAL A 10 11.97 38.57 -23.86
N GLN A 11 13.08 39.23 -24.19
CA GLN A 11 14.37 38.95 -23.57
C GLN A 11 14.65 40.01 -22.51
N ILE A 12 14.57 39.61 -21.24
CA ILE A 12 14.88 40.50 -20.12
C ILE A 12 16.38 40.41 -19.85
N HIS A 13 17.09 41.52 -20.00
CA HIS A 13 18.53 41.64 -19.77
C HIS A 13 18.77 42.40 -18.47
N GLY A 14 19.61 41.87 -17.57
CA GLY A 14 20.03 42.52 -16.32
C GLY A 14 20.07 41.59 -15.11
N GLU A 15 20.75 42.01 -14.04
CA GLU A 15 20.91 41.24 -12.79
C GLU A 15 19.64 41.16 -11.91
N TYR A 16 18.55 41.82 -12.30
CA TYR A 16 17.32 41.90 -11.51
C TYR A 16 16.38 40.70 -11.72
N HIS A 17 16.88 39.49 -11.47
CA HIS A 17 16.07 38.24 -11.50
C HIS A 17 14.77 38.35 -10.70
N ARG A 18 14.80 39.01 -9.53
CA ARG A 18 13.61 39.25 -8.70
C ARG A 18 12.54 40.10 -9.38
N GLY A 19 12.93 41.11 -10.15
CA GLY A 19 12.00 41.99 -10.87
C GLY A 19 11.24 41.22 -11.95
N SER A 20 11.95 40.38 -12.70
CA SER A 20 11.36 39.51 -13.73
C SER A 20 10.36 38.52 -13.14
N VAL A 21 10.71 37.87 -12.01
CA VAL A 21 9.80 36.93 -11.33
C VAL A 21 8.55 37.66 -10.83
N CYS A 22 8.70 38.85 -10.24
CA CYS A 22 7.56 39.65 -9.77
C CYS A 22 6.63 40.07 -10.91
N LEU A 23 7.21 40.53 -12.04
CA LEU A 23 6.44 40.91 -13.23
C LEU A 23 5.67 39.73 -13.80
N ILE A 24 6.34 38.59 -14.03
CA ILE A 24 5.69 37.38 -14.56
C ILE A 24 4.61 36.87 -13.61
N THR A 25 4.87 36.91 -12.30
CA THR A 25 3.87 36.53 -11.28
C THR A 25 2.65 37.44 -11.34
N SER A 26 2.85 38.75 -11.42
CA SER A 26 1.75 39.73 -11.51
C SER A 26 0.90 39.52 -12.77
N VAL A 27 1.54 39.28 -13.92
CA VAL A 27 0.84 39.00 -15.18
C VAL A 27 0.07 37.68 -15.09
N PHE A 28 0.65 36.66 -14.44
CA PHE A 28 0.01 35.35 -14.24
C PHE A 28 -1.20 35.45 -13.29
N GLU A 29 -1.08 36.18 -12.18
CA GLU A 29 -2.16 36.42 -11.22
C GLU A 29 -3.33 37.23 -11.81
N GLN A 30 -3.03 38.18 -12.69
CA GLN A 30 -4.03 38.95 -13.43
C GLN A 30 -4.68 38.16 -14.58
N GLY A 31 -4.19 36.95 -14.88
CA GLY A 31 -4.71 36.11 -15.96
C GLY A 31 -4.26 36.54 -17.37
N GLY A 32 -3.20 37.34 -17.47
CA GLY A 32 -2.57 37.66 -18.76
C GLY A 32 -1.77 36.48 -19.33
N ILE A 33 -1.34 35.55 -18.46
CA ILE A 33 -0.72 34.27 -18.82
C ILE A 33 -1.39 33.16 -18.01
N ASN A 34 -1.72 32.05 -18.67
CA ASN A 34 -2.39 30.91 -18.02
C ASN A 34 -1.47 29.70 -17.83
N VAL A 35 -0.34 29.67 -18.53
CA VAL A 35 0.63 28.57 -18.49
C VAL A 35 2.04 29.15 -18.41
N LEU A 36 2.79 28.72 -17.40
CA LEU A 36 4.20 29.04 -17.25
C LEU A 36 5.01 27.75 -17.32
N VAL A 37 5.99 27.72 -18.23
CA VAL A 37 6.95 26.61 -18.34
C VAL A 37 8.29 27.13 -17.84
N GLY A 38 8.86 26.47 -16.84
CA GLY A 38 10.09 26.88 -16.21
C GLY A 38 10.93 25.70 -15.75
N THR A 39 12.21 25.95 -15.55
CA THR A 39 13.11 24.98 -14.92
C THR A 39 12.97 25.02 -13.40
N LYS A 40 13.49 23.98 -12.75
CA LYS A 40 13.58 23.91 -11.29
C LYS A 40 14.20 25.17 -10.67
N SER A 41 15.21 25.78 -11.28
CA SER A 41 15.86 26.97 -10.73
C SER A 41 14.91 28.17 -10.69
N LEU A 42 14.13 28.38 -11.75
CA LEU A 42 13.19 29.50 -11.84
C LEU A 42 11.98 29.35 -10.90
N LEU A 43 11.51 28.12 -10.69
CA LEU A 43 10.35 27.82 -9.85
C LEU A 43 10.73 27.45 -8.39
N GLY A 44 12.01 27.19 -8.14
CA GLY A 44 12.56 26.73 -6.86
C GLY A 44 12.92 27.86 -5.90
N GLU A 45 13.36 29.02 -6.41
CA GLU A 45 13.92 30.13 -5.63
C GLU A 45 12.88 31.11 -5.03
N GLY A 46 11.79 30.58 -4.48
CA GLY A 46 10.84 31.40 -3.72
C GLY A 46 9.69 32.00 -4.53
N TRP A 47 9.40 31.49 -5.73
CA TRP A 47 8.22 31.89 -6.50
C TRP A 47 6.92 31.69 -5.69
N ASP A 48 6.19 32.77 -5.43
CA ASP A 48 4.95 32.76 -4.65
C ASP A 48 3.79 33.20 -5.54
N ALA A 49 3.00 32.23 -5.99
CA ALA A 49 1.78 32.47 -6.76
C ALA A 49 0.68 31.54 -6.22
N PRO A 50 -0.03 31.95 -5.16
CA PRO A 50 -1.10 31.13 -4.57
C PRO A 50 -2.23 30.81 -5.55
N CYS A 51 -2.38 31.59 -6.63
CA CYS A 51 -3.37 31.38 -7.68
C CYS A 51 -3.14 30.11 -8.52
N ILE A 52 -1.97 29.45 -8.42
CA ILE A 52 -1.67 28.21 -9.16
C ILE A 52 -2.70 27.13 -8.80
N ASN A 53 -3.37 26.62 -9.84
CA ASN A 53 -4.35 25.55 -9.73
C ASN A 53 -3.89 24.24 -10.41
N THR A 54 -2.76 24.25 -11.11
CA THR A 54 -2.24 23.07 -11.82
C THR A 54 -0.71 23.13 -11.84
N LEU A 55 -0.07 22.04 -11.41
CA LEU A 55 1.36 21.84 -11.47
C LEU A 55 1.64 20.57 -12.27
N VAL A 56 2.39 20.67 -13.36
CA VAL A 56 2.82 19.51 -14.16
C VAL A 56 4.31 19.28 -13.98
N LEU A 57 4.67 18.15 -13.39
CA LEU A 57 6.06 17.75 -13.19
C LEU A 57 6.51 16.95 -14.42
N ALA A 58 7.03 17.69 -15.41
CA ALA A 58 7.36 17.15 -16.73
C ALA A 58 8.73 16.44 -16.81
N SER A 59 9.63 16.66 -15.85
CA SER A 59 10.96 16.05 -15.82
C SER A 59 11.30 15.51 -14.44
N PHE A 60 12.32 14.64 -14.38
CA PHE A 60 12.73 13.98 -13.16
C PHE A 60 13.20 14.98 -12.10
N VAL A 61 12.46 15.02 -11.00
CA VAL A 61 12.80 15.77 -9.80
C VAL A 61 13.54 14.81 -8.87
N GLY A 62 14.87 14.87 -8.86
CA GLY A 62 15.72 13.85 -8.24
C GLY A 62 15.68 13.69 -6.73
N SER A 63 14.77 14.37 -6.01
CA SER A 63 14.55 14.10 -4.59
C SER A 63 13.11 14.36 -4.13
N PHE A 64 12.67 13.58 -3.14
CA PHE A 64 11.38 13.73 -2.45
C PHE A 64 11.17 15.15 -1.91
N VAL A 65 12.19 15.71 -1.25
CA VAL A 65 12.16 17.05 -0.64
C VAL A 65 11.82 18.11 -1.67
N LEU A 66 12.41 18.01 -2.86
CA LEU A 66 12.21 18.98 -3.92
C LEU A 66 10.83 18.86 -4.57
N SER A 67 10.32 17.64 -4.73
CA SER A 67 8.94 17.42 -5.18
C SER A 67 7.94 18.02 -4.18
N ASN A 68 8.22 17.89 -2.87
CA ASN A 68 7.38 18.47 -1.82
C ASN A 68 7.41 20.01 -1.82
N GLN A 69 8.58 20.63 -2.07
CA GLN A 69 8.69 22.08 -2.19
C GLN A 69 7.86 22.63 -3.35
N MET A 70 7.95 22.01 -4.54
CA MET A 70 7.14 22.44 -5.69
C MET A 70 5.65 22.19 -5.46
N ARG A 71 5.28 21.03 -4.89
CA ARG A 71 3.88 20.74 -4.51
C ARG A 71 3.33 21.76 -3.53
N GLY A 72 4.13 22.11 -2.52
CA GLY A 72 3.80 23.08 -1.48
C GLY A 72 3.44 24.46 -2.01
N ARG A 73 3.95 24.85 -3.18
CA ARG A 73 3.57 26.11 -3.85
C ARG A 73 2.17 26.03 -4.47
N ALA A 74 1.85 24.93 -5.13
CA ALA A 74 0.54 24.76 -5.78
C ALA A 74 -0.62 24.63 -4.77
N ILE A 75 -0.39 24.00 -3.62
CA ILE A 75 -1.44 23.75 -2.61
C ILE A 75 -1.66 24.92 -1.63
N ARG A 76 -1.02 26.06 -1.84
CA ARG A 76 -1.23 27.25 -0.99
C ARG A 76 -2.67 27.71 -1.06
N VAL A 77 -3.18 28.20 0.06
CA VAL A 77 -4.49 28.85 0.15
C VAL A 77 -4.39 30.20 -0.56
N ASP A 78 -5.26 30.40 -1.54
CA ASP A 78 -5.46 31.69 -2.19
C ASP A 78 -6.57 32.42 -1.41
N SER A 79 -6.22 33.56 -0.79
CA SER A 79 -7.18 34.36 -0.02
C SER A 79 -8.28 34.96 -0.90
N ALA A 80 -8.00 35.22 -2.18
CA ALA A 80 -8.99 35.70 -3.14
C ALA A 80 -9.91 34.57 -3.63
N LYS A 81 -9.43 33.32 -3.63
CA LYS A 81 -10.19 32.12 -4.03
C LYS A 81 -10.04 30.99 -3.00
N PRO A 82 -10.72 31.06 -1.85
CA PRO A 82 -10.61 30.04 -0.79
C PRO A 82 -11.01 28.63 -1.22
N GLN A 83 -11.86 28.54 -2.25
CA GLN A 83 -12.37 27.28 -2.80
C GLN A 83 -11.46 26.69 -3.89
N LYS A 84 -10.26 27.25 -4.10
CA LYS A 84 -9.32 26.79 -5.13
C LYS A 84 -8.83 25.37 -4.82
N THR A 85 -9.04 24.47 -5.78
CA THR A 85 -8.35 23.17 -5.81
C THR A 85 -7.12 23.23 -6.72
N ALA A 86 -6.08 22.47 -6.38
CA ALA A 86 -4.89 22.34 -7.21
C ALA A 86 -4.64 20.89 -7.65
N ASN A 87 -4.37 20.68 -8.93
CA ASN A 87 -4.00 19.37 -9.48
C ASN A 87 -2.49 19.28 -9.65
N VAL A 88 -1.89 18.20 -9.16
CA VAL A 88 -0.46 17.96 -9.24
C VAL A 88 -0.25 16.71 -10.10
N TRP A 89 0.27 16.92 -11.30
CA TRP A 89 0.45 15.89 -12.30
C TRP A 89 1.87 15.32 -12.23
N HIS A 90 1.95 14.00 -12.19
CA HIS A 90 3.18 13.24 -12.39
C HIS A 90 3.07 12.53 -13.74
N LEU A 91 3.94 12.88 -14.69
CA LEU A 91 4.03 12.17 -15.96
C LEU A 91 4.88 10.92 -15.78
N VAL A 92 4.45 9.82 -16.37
CA VAL A 92 5.08 8.50 -16.25
C VAL A 92 5.02 7.80 -17.59
N CYS A 93 6.16 7.29 -18.03
CA CYS A 93 6.22 6.37 -19.16
C CYS A 93 6.01 4.95 -18.66
N VAL A 94 5.02 4.25 -19.22
CA VAL A 94 4.69 2.87 -18.87
C VAL A 94 4.82 2.01 -20.11
N GLU A 95 5.64 0.96 -20.04
CA GLU A 95 5.72 -0.03 -21.11
C GLU A 95 4.54 -1.01 -20.99
N PRO A 96 3.69 -1.17 -22.02
CA PRO A 96 2.58 -2.10 -21.99
C PRO A 96 3.03 -3.56 -22.18
N GLY A 97 2.24 -4.49 -21.63
CA GLY A 97 2.45 -5.93 -21.78
C GLY A 97 3.33 -6.56 -20.69
N VAL A 98 3.78 -7.80 -20.93
CA VAL A 98 4.41 -8.68 -19.92
C VAL A 98 5.80 -8.18 -19.49
N PHE A 99 6.47 -7.39 -20.33
CA PHE A 99 7.76 -6.78 -20.03
C PHE A 99 7.64 -5.43 -19.29
N GLY A 100 6.42 -4.93 -19.11
CA GLY A 100 6.12 -3.72 -18.35
C GLY A 100 6.14 -3.92 -16.83
N PRO A 101 6.01 -2.86 -16.02
CA PRO A 101 5.69 -1.47 -16.41
C PRO A 101 6.91 -0.54 -16.62
N GLY A 102 8.12 -0.98 -16.29
CA GLY A 102 9.37 -0.22 -16.42
C GLY A 102 9.73 0.66 -15.21
N ASP A 103 10.98 1.15 -15.17
CA ASP A 103 11.56 1.88 -14.02
C ASP A 103 10.78 3.16 -13.66
N ASP A 104 10.22 3.84 -14.66
CA ASP A 104 9.44 5.07 -14.47
C ASP A 104 8.17 4.82 -13.63
N TYR A 105 7.55 3.65 -13.79
CA TYR A 105 6.41 3.25 -12.97
C TYR A 105 6.83 2.95 -11.53
N ASP A 106 7.95 2.27 -11.32
CA ASP A 106 8.47 1.99 -9.97
C ASP A 106 8.82 3.29 -9.23
N LEU A 107 9.36 4.27 -9.94
CA LEU A 107 9.58 5.62 -9.40
C LEU A 107 8.27 6.31 -9.02
N LEU A 108 7.20 6.14 -9.80
CA LEU A 108 5.86 6.63 -9.45
C LEU A 108 5.36 5.96 -8.16
N VAL A 109 5.43 4.62 -8.07
CA VAL A 109 5.00 3.85 -6.89
C VAL A 109 5.70 4.36 -5.63
N ARG A 110 7.03 4.46 -5.68
CA ARG A 110 7.83 4.99 -4.56
C ARG A 110 7.41 6.41 -4.20
N ARG A 111 7.22 7.28 -5.19
CA ARG A 111 6.84 8.68 -4.96
C ARG A 111 5.45 8.82 -4.35
N CYS A 112 4.45 8.12 -4.87
CA CYS A 112 3.08 8.16 -4.38
C CYS A 112 2.92 7.53 -3.00
N SER A 113 3.79 6.57 -2.61
CA SER A 113 3.78 5.97 -1.27
C SER A 113 3.95 7.00 -0.15
N ALA A 114 4.62 8.12 -0.42
CA ALA A 114 4.91 9.16 0.57
C ALA A 114 3.88 10.31 0.55
N PHE A 115 2.86 10.25 -0.31
CA PHE A 115 1.86 11.30 -0.43
C PHE A 115 0.46 10.75 -0.18
N VAL A 116 -0.32 11.43 0.67
CA VAL A 116 -1.74 11.17 0.89
C VAL A 116 -2.61 11.93 -0.11
N GLY A 117 -3.78 11.40 -0.42
CA GLY A 117 -4.69 11.97 -1.40
C GLY A 117 -6.01 11.22 -1.44
N VAL A 118 -7.04 11.87 -1.98
CA VAL A 118 -8.36 11.24 -2.14
C VAL A 118 -8.29 10.16 -3.20
N SER A 119 -8.86 9.00 -2.89
CA SER A 119 -8.94 7.86 -3.79
C SER A 119 -9.81 8.16 -5.02
N ALA A 120 -9.38 7.65 -6.16
CA ALA A 120 -10.10 7.68 -7.42
C ALA A 120 -11.40 6.87 -7.34
N THR A 121 -11.33 5.74 -6.65
CA THR A 121 -12.36 4.69 -6.63
C THR A 121 -13.25 4.78 -5.40
N ALA A 122 -12.72 5.23 -4.27
CA ALA A 122 -13.45 5.33 -3.01
C ALA A 122 -13.43 6.76 -2.43
N ASN A 123 -14.33 7.06 -1.50
CA ASN A 123 -14.33 8.33 -0.77
C ASN A 123 -13.47 8.23 0.50
N VAL A 124 -12.21 7.84 0.32
CA VAL A 124 -11.22 7.66 1.38
C VAL A 124 -9.96 8.42 1.04
N ILE A 125 -9.21 8.81 2.08
CA ILE A 125 -7.88 9.40 1.93
C ILE A 125 -6.88 8.26 2.14
N GLU A 126 -6.07 7.99 1.13
CA GLU A 126 -5.07 6.92 1.15
C GLU A 126 -3.76 7.36 0.48
N ASN A 127 -2.70 6.59 0.72
CA ASN A 127 -1.39 6.78 0.12
C ASN A 127 -1.15 5.79 -1.03
N GLY A 128 -0.07 5.97 -1.78
CA GLY A 128 0.31 5.03 -2.84
C GLY A 128 -0.38 5.28 -4.20
N THR A 129 -0.06 4.41 -5.16
CA THR A 129 -0.60 4.45 -6.53
C THR A 129 -1.98 3.80 -6.65
N GLU A 130 -2.40 3.00 -5.67
CA GLU A 130 -3.72 2.38 -5.61
C GLU A 130 -4.84 3.42 -5.66
N ARG A 131 -4.65 4.54 -4.96
CA ARG A 131 -5.54 5.70 -4.99
C ARG A 131 -5.78 6.28 -6.37
N LEU A 132 -4.86 6.08 -7.31
CA LEU A 132 -5.02 6.59 -8.68
C LEU A 132 -5.96 5.69 -9.49
N GLY A 133 -6.26 4.49 -8.99
CA GLY A 133 -7.11 3.51 -9.65
C GLY A 133 -6.47 2.97 -10.93
N LEU A 134 -5.14 2.86 -10.98
CA LEU A 134 -4.41 2.37 -12.16
C LEU A 134 -4.59 0.87 -12.39
N GLY A 135 -4.92 0.10 -11.34
CA GLY A 135 -4.92 -1.36 -11.37
C GLY A 135 -3.53 -1.94 -11.17
N HIS A 136 -3.36 -3.22 -11.51
CA HIS A 136 -2.10 -3.94 -11.40
C HIS A 136 -1.53 -4.25 -12.78
N PRO A 137 -0.18 -4.18 -12.96
CA PRO A 137 0.45 -4.61 -14.20
C PRO A 137 0.24 -6.13 -14.41
N PRO A 138 0.35 -6.61 -15.66
CA PRO A 138 0.71 -5.88 -16.88
C PRO A 138 -0.43 -5.02 -17.43
N PHE A 139 -0.10 -3.78 -17.84
CA PHE A 139 -1.08 -2.86 -18.42
C PHE A 139 -1.17 -3.04 -19.94
N THR A 140 -2.38 -2.94 -20.50
CA THR A 140 -2.57 -2.85 -21.95
C THR A 140 -2.57 -1.38 -22.42
N ARG A 141 -2.32 -1.15 -23.71
CA ARG A 141 -2.35 0.20 -24.29
C ARG A 141 -3.73 0.83 -24.17
N GLU A 142 -4.78 0.04 -24.32
CA GLU A 142 -6.17 0.48 -24.22
C GLU A 142 -6.50 0.90 -22.78
N GLN A 143 -6.04 0.13 -21.79
CA GLN A 143 -6.19 0.48 -20.37
C GLN A 143 -5.49 1.80 -20.04
N LEU A 144 -4.25 1.99 -20.51
CA LEU A 144 -3.49 3.23 -20.28
C LEU A 144 -4.16 4.44 -20.96
N ALA A 145 -4.63 4.28 -22.21
CA ALA A 145 -5.35 5.32 -22.92
C ALA A 145 -6.65 5.70 -22.20
N GLN A 146 -7.42 4.71 -21.74
CA GLN A 146 -8.62 4.92 -20.96
C GLN A 146 -8.32 5.67 -19.65
N LYS A 147 -7.26 5.27 -18.93
CA LYS A 147 -6.84 5.96 -17.69
C LYS A 147 -6.42 7.41 -17.91
N ASN A 148 -5.79 7.71 -19.04
CA ASN A 148 -5.46 9.09 -19.42
C ASN A 148 -6.74 9.91 -19.63
N VAL A 149 -7.72 9.39 -20.35
CA VAL A 149 -9.02 10.06 -20.56
C VAL A 149 -9.73 10.31 -19.22
N GLU A 150 -9.86 9.28 -18.38
CA GLU A 150 -10.49 9.38 -17.06
C GLU A 150 -9.79 10.40 -16.16
N THR A 151 -8.45 10.44 -16.19
CA THR A 151 -7.67 11.36 -15.36
C THR A 151 -7.78 12.79 -15.86
N CYS A 152 -7.78 13.01 -17.18
CA CYS A 152 -8.05 14.31 -17.79
C CYS A 152 -9.45 14.83 -17.46
N GLN A 153 -10.48 13.98 -17.57
CA GLN A 153 -11.86 14.36 -17.23
C GLN A 153 -11.99 14.76 -15.76
N ARG A 154 -11.45 13.94 -14.84
CA ARG A 154 -11.41 14.28 -13.40
C ARG A 154 -10.66 15.57 -13.12
N ALA A 155 -9.62 15.88 -13.89
CA ALA A 155 -8.85 17.09 -13.70
C ALA A 155 -9.56 18.36 -14.19
N LEU A 156 -10.56 18.24 -15.07
CA LEU A 156 -11.40 19.36 -15.50
C LEU A 156 -12.46 19.69 -14.44
N ASP A 157 -12.98 18.69 -13.73
CA ASP A 157 -14.00 18.87 -12.69
C ASP A 157 -13.39 19.21 -11.32
N ARG A 158 -13.18 20.51 -11.11
CA ARG A 158 -12.58 21.04 -9.87
C ARG A 158 -13.55 21.06 -8.70
N ASP A 159 -14.84 21.22 -8.97
CA ASP A 159 -15.87 21.23 -7.93
C ASP A 159 -16.08 19.83 -7.35
N GLU A 160 -16.08 18.80 -8.20
CA GLU A 160 -16.14 17.41 -7.75
C GLU A 160 -14.92 17.04 -6.93
N LEU A 161 -13.70 17.42 -7.36
CA LEU A 161 -12.49 17.17 -6.57
C LEU A 161 -12.61 17.75 -5.15
N ARG A 162 -13.09 18.99 -5.04
CA ARG A 162 -13.33 19.63 -3.75
C ARG A 162 -14.35 18.86 -2.92
N ARG A 163 -15.48 18.47 -3.51
CA ARG A 163 -16.53 17.71 -2.83
C ARG A 163 -16.00 16.38 -2.31
N ARG A 164 -15.25 15.63 -3.11
CA ARG A 164 -14.64 14.36 -2.69
C ARG A 164 -13.63 14.53 -1.56
N TRP A 165 -12.85 15.61 -1.55
CA TRP A 165 -12.02 15.95 -0.39
C TRP A 165 -12.85 16.20 0.87
N GLN A 166 -13.93 16.98 0.77
CA GLN A 166 -14.81 17.24 1.91
C GLN A 166 -15.48 15.96 2.42
N ASP A 167 -16.00 15.14 1.52
CA ASP A 167 -16.65 13.85 1.84
C ASP A 167 -15.65 12.89 2.49
N ALA A 168 -14.43 12.78 1.96
CA ALA A 168 -13.40 11.90 2.50
C ALA A 168 -12.87 12.39 3.86
N LEU A 169 -12.77 13.71 4.08
CA LEU A 169 -12.41 14.28 5.40
C LEU A 169 -13.52 14.03 6.43
N ASN A 170 -14.79 14.21 6.04
CA ASN A 170 -15.94 13.93 6.90
C ASN A 170 -16.06 12.43 7.23
N ALA A 171 -15.78 11.55 6.26
CA ALA A 171 -15.71 10.10 6.47
C ALA A 171 -14.49 9.69 7.31
N GLY A 172 -13.36 10.37 7.14
CA GLY A 172 -12.11 10.16 7.88
C GLY A 172 -12.18 10.57 9.35
N MET A 173 -13.06 11.52 9.71
CA MET A 173 -13.41 11.79 11.11
C MET A 173 -14.06 10.57 11.80
N ILE A 174 -14.65 9.65 11.03
CA ILE A 174 -15.25 8.39 11.51
C ILE A 174 -14.27 7.20 11.37
N LYS A 175 -13.23 7.31 10.52
CA LYS A 175 -12.20 6.29 10.26
C LYS A 175 -10.80 6.90 10.28
N GLN A 176 -10.35 7.35 11.45
CA GLN A 176 -9.03 7.98 11.62
C GLN A 176 -7.90 7.10 11.03
N MET A 177 -7.32 7.64 9.96
CA MET A 177 -6.00 7.38 9.40
C MET A 177 -5.67 5.91 9.14
N ALA A 178 -6.14 5.46 7.97
CA ALA A 178 -5.62 4.31 7.23
C ALA A 178 -4.19 4.58 6.77
N ASP A 179 -3.27 4.61 7.72
CA ASP A 179 -1.87 4.34 7.45
C ASP A 179 -1.71 2.85 7.80
N GLY A 180 -2.31 2.01 6.94
CA GLY A 180 -2.31 0.57 7.08
C GLY A 180 -1.17 0.02 6.23
N LEU A 181 -0.19 -0.62 6.86
CA LEU A 181 0.86 -1.27 6.09
C LEU A 181 0.28 -2.48 5.36
N ARG A 182 0.33 -2.49 4.02
CA ARG A 182 0.06 -3.67 3.21
C ARG A 182 1.20 -4.67 3.45
N ALA A 183 0.90 -5.74 4.18
CA ALA A 183 1.82 -6.87 4.25
C ALA A 183 1.92 -7.49 2.83
N PRO A 184 3.12 -7.71 2.27
CA PRO A 184 3.27 -8.43 1.01
C PRO A 184 2.64 -9.81 1.15
N ASP A 185 1.90 -10.27 0.14
CA ASP A 185 1.22 -11.57 0.11
C ASP A 185 2.18 -12.76 0.32
N GLU A 186 3.50 -12.53 0.20
CA GLU A 186 4.56 -13.52 0.41
C GLU A 186 4.93 -13.78 1.88
N VAL A 187 4.55 -12.90 2.81
CA VAL A 187 5.02 -12.92 4.21
C VAL A 187 3.92 -13.35 5.20
N LEU A 188 2.69 -13.53 4.71
CA LEU A 188 1.67 -14.20 5.50
C LEU A 188 2.11 -15.66 5.73
N PRO A 189 2.16 -16.14 6.99
CA PRO A 189 2.49 -17.53 7.27
C PRO A 189 1.45 -18.39 6.56
N ARG A 190 1.86 -18.93 5.41
CA ARG A 190 0.97 -19.48 4.41
C ARG A 190 0.11 -20.53 5.11
N GLY A 191 -1.22 -20.37 5.04
CA GLY A 191 -2.16 -21.47 5.35
C GLY A 191 -1.79 -22.76 4.60
N PHE A 192 -1.04 -22.61 3.49
CA PHE A 192 -0.37 -23.67 2.72
C PHE A 192 0.57 -24.57 3.54
N VAL A 193 1.34 -24.05 4.51
CA VAL A 193 2.22 -24.90 5.35
C VAL A 193 1.37 -25.73 6.33
N LEU A 194 0.27 -25.16 6.84
CA LEU A 194 -0.61 -25.86 7.77
C LEU A 194 -1.41 -26.97 7.09
N ALA A 195 -1.96 -26.71 5.89
CA ALA A 195 -2.66 -27.72 5.10
C ALA A 195 -1.73 -28.88 4.72
N ASN A 196 -0.50 -28.59 4.29
CA ASN A 196 0.51 -29.63 4.03
C ASN A 196 0.94 -30.37 5.30
N THR A 197 0.99 -29.71 6.45
CA THR A 197 1.32 -30.38 7.72
C THR A 197 0.21 -31.34 8.14
N ILE A 198 -1.06 -30.94 7.99
CA ILE A 198 -2.21 -31.80 8.26
C ILE A 198 -2.23 -32.98 7.28
N ALA A 199 -2.04 -32.72 5.98
CA ALA A 199 -1.97 -33.77 4.96
C ALA A 199 -0.80 -34.73 5.21
N ALA A 200 0.37 -34.23 5.63
CA ALA A 200 1.53 -35.05 5.98
C ALA A 200 1.27 -35.93 7.21
N LEU A 201 0.60 -35.40 8.25
CA LEU A 201 0.19 -36.18 9.42
C LEU A 201 -0.82 -37.27 9.06
N PHE A 202 -1.79 -36.97 8.19
CA PHE A 202 -2.72 -37.98 7.66
C PHE A 202 -2.00 -39.06 6.84
N MET A 203 -1.06 -38.66 5.97
CA MET A 203 -0.25 -39.59 5.19
C MET A 203 0.66 -40.46 6.07
N GLN A 204 1.23 -39.90 7.15
CA GLN A 204 1.99 -40.67 8.14
C GLN A 204 1.12 -41.67 8.89
N ALA A 205 -0.08 -41.26 9.33
CA ALA A 205 -1.04 -42.15 9.98
C ALA A 205 -1.48 -43.28 9.03
N LEU A 206 -1.75 -42.96 7.76
CA LEU A 206 -2.09 -43.93 6.73
C LEU A 206 -0.93 -44.91 6.46
N TYR A 207 0.30 -44.41 6.38
CA TYR A 207 1.49 -45.23 6.19
C TYR A 207 1.70 -46.22 7.35
N VAL A 208 1.60 -45.75 8.59
CA VAL A 208 1.70 -46.62 9.78
C VAL A 208 0.57 -47.66 9.79
N ALA A 209 -0.66 -47.27 9.43
CA ALA A 209 -1.78 -48.20 9.31
C ALA A 209 -1.54 -49.27 8.22
N LEU A 210 -1.01 -48.89 7.06
CA LEU A 210 -0.70 -49.81 5.97
C LEU A 210 0.45 -50.77 6.31
N VAL A 211 1.50 -50.28 6.98
CA VAL A 211 2.62 -51.13 7.45
C VAL A 211 2.14 -52.14 8.48
N LEU A 212 1.27 -51.72 9.41
CA LEU A 212 0.67 -52.62 10.39
C LEU A 212 -0.25 -53.64 9.72
N LEU A 213 -1.10 -53.23 8.77
CA LEU A 213 -1.95 -54.11 7.98
C LEU A 213 -1.13 -55.15 7.19
N TYR A 214 -0.03 -54.73 6.56
CA TYR A 214 0.86 -55.61 5.81
C TYR A 214 1.60 -56.59 6.72
N SER A 215 2.15 -56.11 7.85
CA SER A 215 2.83 -56.97 8.83
C SER A 215 1.90 -58.01 9.45
N PHE A 216 0.63 -57.64 9.66
CA PHE A 216 -0.40 -58.54 10.16
C PHE A 216 -0.90 -59.51 9.08
N GLY A 217 -1.01 -59.07 7.83
CA GLY A 217 -1.32 -59.94 6.68
C GLY A 217 -0.27 -61.04 6.46
N ARG A 218 1.00 -60.79 6.79
CA ARG A 218 2.05 -61.83 6.80
C ARG A 218 1.96 -62.78 8.01
N ALA A 219 1.40 -62.32 9.13
CA ALA A 219 1.16 -63.14 10.32
C ALA A 219 -0.12 -64.02 10.19
N LEU A 220 -1.05 -63.62 9.32
CA LEU A 220 -2.37 -64.23 9.10
C LEU A 220 -2.38 -65.45 8.16
N GLY A 221 -1.32 -66.25 8.16
CA GLY A 221 -1.38 -67.57 7.52
C GLY A 221 -2.37 -68.55 8.20
N ARG A 222 -2.88 -68.26 9.41
CA ARG A 222 -3.63 -69.23 10.24
C ARG A 222 -4.63 -68.65 11.29
N VAL A 223 -5.43 -67.62 11.00
CA VAL A 223 -6.42 -67.10 11.99
C VAL A 223 -7.81 -66.82 11.38
N HIS A 224 -8.88 -67.02 12.17
CA HIS A 224 -10.28 -66.95 11.76
C HIS A 224 -10.75 -65.52 11.37
N PRO A 225 -11.72 -65.36 10.43
CA PRO A 225 -12.11 -64.04 9.89
C PRO A 225 -12.74 -63.05 10.89
N GLN A 226 -13.24 -63.54 12.04
CA GLN A 226 -13.88 -62.70 13.06
C GLN A 226 -12.85 -62.03 13.98
N ASP A 227 -11.71 -62.69 14.24
CA ASP A 227 -10.62 -62.14 15.05
C ASP A 227 -9.83 -61.05 14.29
N PHE A 228 -9.97 -61.02 12.96
CA PHE A 228 -9.38 -59.99 12.11
C PHE A 228 -9.99 -58.61 12.36
N TRP A 229 -11.31 -58.51 12.40
CA TRP A 229 -12.00 -57.23 12.55
C TRP A 229 -11.83 -56.63 13.95
N THR A 230 -11.79 -57.47 14.98
CA THR A 230 -11.56 -57.04 16.37
C THR A 230 -10.12 -56.55 16.56
N ALA A 231 -9.13 -57.29 16.03
CA ALA A 231 -7.73 -56.89 16.08
C ALA A 231 -7.45 -55.62 15.25
N ALA A 232 -8.02 -55.53 14.04
CA ALA A 232 -7.93 -54.33 13.21
C ALA A 232 -8.53 -53.11 13.92
N GLY A 233 -9.72 -53.26 14.51
CA GLY A 233 -10.35 -52.20 15.31
C GLY A 233 -9.48 -51.74 16.48
N PHE A 234 -8.76 -52.65 17.13
CA PHE A 234 -7.86 -52.32 18.24
C PHE A 234 -6.62 -51.53 17.77
N VAL A 235 -6.03 -51.92 16.64
CA VAL A 235 -4.88 -51.23 16.05
C VAL A 235 -5.25 -49.84 15.55
N PHE A 236 -6.38 -49.71 14.85
CA PHE A 236 -6.91 -48.41 14.43
C PHE A 236 -7.27 -47.52 15.63
N GLY A 237 -7.86 -48.12 16.68
CA GLY A 237 -8.16 -47.43 17.93
C GLY A 237 -6.90 -46.89 18.59
N LEU A 238 -5.82 -47.68 18.68
CA LEU A 238 -4.55 -47.26 19.27
C LEU A 238 -3.86 -46.18 18.44
N ALA A 239 -3.86 -46.31 17.11
CA ALA A 239 -3.29 -45.32 16.19
C ALA A 239 -4.06 -43.98 16.24
N ALA A 240 -5.39 -44.04 16.33
CA ALA A 240 -6.23 -42.86 16.54
C ALA A 240 -5.94 -42.20 17.90
N LEU A 241 -5.76 -42.98 18.96
CA LEU A 241 -5.45 -42.49 20.31
C LEU A 241 -4.09 -41.76 20.39
N VAL A 242 -3.07 -42.27 19.70
CA VAL A 242 -1.73 -41.67 19.67
C VAL A 242 -1.69 -40.40 18.81
N SER A 243 -2.45 -40.35 17.72
CA SER A 243 -2.50 -39.19 16.81
C SER A 243 -3.47 -38.08 17.26
N LEU A 244 -4.47 -38.40 18.09
CA LEU A 244 -5.48 -37.47 18.60
C LEU A 244 -4.89 -36.18 19.23
N PRO A 245 -3.88 -36.24 20.11
CA PRO A 245 -3.36 -35.05 20.80
C PRO A 245 -2.72 -34.07 19.82
N TRP A 246 -2.03 -34.60 18.80
CA TRP A 246 -1.33 -33.80 17.79
C TRP A 246 -2.31 -33.18 16.81
N ALA A 247 -3.35 -33.93 16.41
CA ALA A 247 -4.45 -33.41 15.59
C ALA A 247 -5.23 -32.32 16.32
N LEU A 248 -5.54 -32.50 17.61
CA LEU A 248 -6.20 -31.49 18.44
C LEU A 248 -5.34 -30.24 18.61
N LEU A 249 -4.03 -30.38 18.84
CA LEU A 249 -3.11 -29.24 18.90
C LEU A 249 -3.02 -28.49 17.56
N ALA A 250 -3.01 -29.21 16.43
CA ALA A 250 -2.99 -28.62 15.10
C ALA A 250 -4.29 -27.85 14.80
N VAL A 251 -5.45 -28.43 15.11
CA VAL A 251 -6.76 -27.77 14.98
C VAL A 251 -6.89 -26.59 15.93
N TRP A 252 -6.40 -26.70 17.16
CA TRP A 252 -6.38 -25.58 18.11
C TRP A 252 -5.48 -24.43 17.63
N ARG A 253 -4.31 -24.74 17.05
CA ARG A 253 -3.46 -23.74 16.40
C ARG A 253 -4.13 -23.13 15.16
N LEU A 254 -4.87 -23.91 14.38
CA LEU A 254 -5.64 -23.42 13.23
C LEU A 254 -6.77 -22.47 13.69
N VAL A 255 -7.50 -22.80 14.74
CA VAL A 255 -8.58 -21.93 15.26
C VAL A 255 -8.00 -20.66 15.88
N ARG A 256 -6.82 -20.73 16.51
CA ARG A 256 -6.19 -19.58 17.18
C ARG A 256 -5.39 -18.68 16.24
N HIS A 257 -4.74 -19.24 15.22
CA HIS A 257 -3.81 -18.53 14.32
C HIS A 257 -4.14 -18.64 12.82
N GLY A 258 -5.22 -19.33 12.43
CA GLY A 258 -5.50 -19.65 11.03
C GLY A 258 -6.03 -18.49 10.18
N THR A 259 -6.47 -17.39 10.78
CA THR A 259 -6.84 -16.17 10.03
C THR A 259 -5.64 -15.23 9.97
N PRO A 260 -5.12 -14.88 8.78
CA PRO A 260 -4.05 -13.91 8.56
C PRO A 260 -4.14 -12.64 9.43
N GLU A 261 -5.36 -12.12 9.62
CA GLU A 261 -5.68 -10.96 10.47
C GLU A 261 -5.23 -11.12 11.93
N ARG A 262 -5.50 -12.27 12.56
CA ARG A 262 -5.14 -12.53 13.96
C ARG A 262 -3.63 -12.62 14.13
N SER A 263 -2.95 -13.21 13.14
CA SER A 263 -1.49 -13.31 13.13
C SER A 263 -0.85 -11.92 13.02
N ILE A 264 -1.29 -11.12 12.05
CA ILE A 264 -0.78 -9.76 11.86
C ILE A 264 -1.11 -8.85 13.04
N LYS A 265 -2.30 -8.98 13.64
CA LYS A 265 -2.67 -8.25 14.85
C LYS A 265 -1.78 -8.59 16.05
N GLN A 266 -1.37 -9.85 16.19
CA GLN A 266 -0.44 -10.28 17.24
C GLN A 266 0.98 -9.73 17.00
N ILE A 267 1.46 -9.79 15.75
CA ILE A 267 2.76 -9.21 15.36
C ILE A 267 2.74 -7.70 15.63
N GLY A 268 1.71 -6.99 15.18
CA GLY A 268 1.54 -5.57 15.43
C GLY A 268 1.50 -5.22 16.92
N ARG A 269 0.85 -6.03 17.76
CA ARG A 269 0.86 -5.82 19.21
C ARG A 269 2.25 -5.99 19.82
N ALA A 270 3.01 -7.01 19.39
CA ALA A 270 4.36 -7.24 19.89
C ALA A 270 5.32 -6.11 19.47
N VAL A 271 5.18 -5.59 18.24
CA VAL A 271 5.94 -4.42 17.76
C VAL A 271 5.59 -3.19 18.57
N LEU A 272 4.30 -2.92 18.82
CA LEU A 272 3.86 -1.78 19.64
C LEU A 272 4.42 -1.87 21.07
N GLU A 273 4.31 -3.03 21.73
CA GLU A 273 4.84 -3.22 23.08
C GLU A 273 6.37 -3.05 23.13
N SER A 274 7.08 -3.43 22.07
CA SER A 274 8.53 -3.25 21.96
C SER A 274 8.90 -1.76 21.79
N LEU A 275 8.14 -1.00 21.00
CA LEU A 275 8.34 0.44 20.81
C LEU A 275 7.96 1.26 22.05
N GLU A 276 6.94 0.83 22.80
CA GLU A 276 6.61 1.39 24.11
C GLU A 276 7.74 1.15 25.12
N TYR A 277 8.35 -0.05 25.10
CA TYR A 277 9.45 -0.41 26.00
C TYR A 277 10.73 0.38 25.69
N GLU A 278 11.02 0.61 24.41
CA GLU A 278 12.16 1.43 23.96
C GLU A 278 12.00 2.92 24.29
N GLY A 279 10.76 3.39 24.51
CA GLY A 279 10.44 4.80 24.69
C GLY A 279 10.28 5.58 23.39
N SER A 280 10.24 4.88 22.25
CA SER A 280 9.99 5.45 20.91
C SER A 280 8.52 5.87 20.72
N ILE A 281 7.61 5.33 21.55
CA ILE A 281 6.19 5.71 21.64
C ILE A 281 5.85 5.92 23.11
N ASP A 282 5.25 7.07 23.45
CA ASP A 282 4.94 7.38 24.85
C ASP A 282 3.63 6.70 25.28
N ARG A 283 3.76 5.72 26.18
CA ARG A 283 2.66 4.93 26.75
C ARG A 283 1.57 5.76 27.43
N ASN A 284 1.90 6.97 27.90
CA ASN A 284 0.95 7.85 28.59
C ASN A 284 0.19 8.79 27.66
N ALA A 285 0.61 8.94 26.39
CA ALA A 285 0.06 9.91 25.45
C ALA A 285 -1.17 9.40 24.68
N GLY A 286 -1.45 8.10 24.65
CA GLY A 286 -2.59 7.56 23.92
C GLY A 286 -2.99 6.15 24.36
N GLN A 287 -4.30 5.87 24.42
CA GLN A 287 -4.79 4.50 24.49
C GLN A 287 -4.58 3.84 23.13
N PHE A 288 -3.36 3.40 22.84
CA PHE A 288 -3.03 2.74 21.58
C PHE A 288 -3.77 1.42 21.45
N ARG A 289 -4.47 1.24 20.32
CA ARG A 289 -5.10 -0.05 19.96
C ARG A 289 -4.68 -0.46 18.57
N VAL A 290 -4.19 -1.69 18.45
CA VAL A 290 -3.84 -2.29 17.15
C VAL A 290 -5.11 -2.84 16.49
N TYR A 291 -5.36 -2.38 15.28
CA TYR A 291 -6.43 -2.85 14.40
C TYR A 291 -5.83 -3.61 13.23
N ALA A 292 -6.52 -4.68 12.82
CA ALA A 292 -6.19 -5.41 11.61
C ALA A 292 -7.49 -5.76 10.88
N ASP A 293 -7.49 -5.60 9.56
CA ASP A 293 -8.65 -5.83 8.70
C ASP A 293 -8.22 -6.47 7.37
N HIS A 294 -9.11 -7.22 6.74
CA HIS A 294 -8.87 -7.84 5.44
C HIS A 294 -9.61 -7.07 4.33
N ASN A 295 -8.98 -6.97 3.16
CA ASN A 295 -9.70 -6.56 1.96
C ASN A 295 -10.25 -7.78 1.22
N GLN A 296 -11.22 -7.55 0.33
CA GLN A 296 -11.83 -8.59 -0.53
C GLN A 296 -10.80 -9.31 -1.41
N ASP A 297 -9.64 -8.69 -1.62
CA ASP A 297 -8.52 -9.22 -2.40
C ASP A 297 -7.55 -10.11 -1.58
N GLY A 298 -7.82 -10.35 -0.29
CA GLY A 298 -6.99 -11.19 0.59
C GLY A 298 -5.83 -10.48 1.26
N THR A 299 -5.62 -9.20 0.99
CA THR A 299 -4.61 -8.36 1.64
C THR A 299 -5.03 -7.98 3.05
N VAL A 300 -4.09 -8.05 4.00
CA VAL A 300 -4.33 -7.71 5.40
C VAL A 300 -3.64 -6.38 5.73
N TYR A 301 -4.42 -5.45 6.28
CA TYR A 301 -3.94 -4.16 6.74
C TYR A 301 -3.79 -4.18 8.26
N CYS A 302 -2.75 -3.54 8.78
CA CYS A 302 -2.53 -3.35 10.21
C CYS A 302 -2.17 -1.90 10.49
N TRP A 303 -2.84 -1.30 11.48
CA TRP A 303 -2.59 0.07 11.92
C TRP A 303 -2.80 0.21 13.43
N ILE A 304 -2.26 1.28 14.00
CA ILE A 304 -2.54 1.68 15.38
C ILE A 304 -3.54 2.85 15.40
N GLY A 305 -4.57 2.72 16.22
CA GLY A 305 -5.47 3.83 16.56
C GLY A 305 -5.01 4.53 17.82
N GLY A 306 -4.95 5.87 17.77
CA GLY A 306 -4.35 6.72 18.80
C GLY A 306 -2.91 7.14 18.46
N GLY A 307 -2.46 8.24 19.07
CA GLY A 307 -1.12 8.82 18.86
C GLY A 307 -1.03 9.95 17.86
N THR A 308 0.15 10.56 17.80
CA THR A 308 0.56 11.54 16.80
C THR A 308 0.93 10.84 15.48
N GLY A 309 0.82 11.54 14.34
CA GLY A 309 1.21 10.97 13.03
C GLY A 309 2.67 10.52 12.96
N GLN A 310 3.55 11.05 13.81
CA GLN A 310 4.94 10.59 13.92
C GLN A 310 5.03 9.19 14.54
N GLU A 311 4.29 8.93 15.62
CA GLU A 311 4.25 7.63 16.30
C GLU A 311 3.65 6.55 15.37
N GLN A 312 2.63 6.91 14.60
CA GLN A 312 2.06 6.03 13.56
C GLN A 312 3.11 5.67 12.50
N THR A 313 3.89 6.64 12.04
CA THR A 313 4.96 6.40 11.06
C THR A 313 6.06 5.50 11.61
N VAL A 314 6.45 5.69 12.88
CA VAL A 314 7.47 4.85 13.57
C VAL A 314 6.98 3.41 13.70
N PHE A 315 5.74 3.22 14.15
CA PHE A 315 5.12 1.91 14.24
C PHE A 315 5.08 1.19 12.89
N LEU A 316 4.63 1.88 11.85
CA LEU A 316 4.55 1.33 10.51
C LEU A 316 5.91 0.96 9.93
N ARG A 317 6.93 1.79 10.17
CA ARG A 317 8.29 1.49 9.75
C ARG A 317 8.81 0.21 10.41
N ALA A 318 8.66 0.09 11.72
CA ALA A 318 9.09 -1.10 12.46
C ALA A 318 8.31 -2.35 12.03
N LEU A 319 7.00 -2.22 11.83
CA LEU A 319 6.17 -3.31 11.32
C LEU A 319 6.59 -3.73 9.91
N ARG A 320 6.96 -2.78 9.03
CA ARG A 320 7.49 -3.07 7.69
C ARG A 320 8.81 -3.83 7.77
N GLU A 321 9.69 -3.44 8.68
CA GLU A 321 11.00 -4.08 8.84
C GLU A 321 10.84 -5.54 9.28
N VAL A 322 9.96 -5.81 10.25
CA VAL A 322 9.63 -7.16 10.71
C VAL A 322 8.98 -8.02 9.62
N LEU A 323 8.18 -7.40 8.75
CA LEU A 323 7.48 -8.07 7.64
C LEU A 323 8.27 -8.05 6.33
N SER A 324 9.47 -7.45 6.28
CA SER A 324 10.29 -7.51 5.08
C SER A 324 10.87 -8.91 4.93
N PRO A 325 10.92 -9.51 3.73
CA PRO A 325 11.65 -10.75 3.52
C PRO A 325 13.10 -10.56 3.97
N ILE A 326 13.64 -11.54 4.69
CA ILE A 326 15.04 -11.50 5.14
C ILE A 326 15.90 -11.55 3.88
N ASP A 327 16.49 -10.41 3.50
CA ASP A 327 17.52 -10.35 2.48
C ASP A 327 18.69 -11.19 2.98
N ASN A 328 18.86 -12.37 2.37
CA ASN A 328 19.95 -13.27 2.69
C ASN A 328 21.22 -12.61 2.14
N PRO A 329 22.17 -12.16 2.99
CA PRO A 329 23.39 -11.54 2.51
C PRO A 329 24.18 -12.57 1.71
N ARG A 330 24.40 -12.31 0.42
CA ARG A 330 25.46 -12.95 -0.36
C ARG A 330 26.74 -12.18 -0.17
#